data_AF-A0AAU5UTP5-F1
#
_entry.id   AF-A0AAU5UTP5-F1
#
_cell.length_a   1.000
_cell.length_b   1.000
_cell.length_c   1.000
_cell.angle_alpha   90.00
_cell.angle_beta   90.00
_cell.angle_gamma   90.00
#
_symmetry.space_group_name_H-M   'P 1'
#
loop_
_entity.id
_entity.type
_entity.pdbx_description
1 polymer ?
#
loop_
_entity_poly.entity_id
_entity_poly.type
_entity_poly.pdbx_seq_one_letter_code
_entity_poly.pdbx_strand_id
1 'polypeptide(L)'
;MSRQLKHGPSHASLLRDVSAASAAPAARSGLDAIVVPAARPASALQDVITLSATLSVPLVILCSRQAQVGQVVRRVERTFGARALVVDVPDNYKLPYDAPLTSGPEFKMASAGRSSDLSAKRNIGLLLGRMRGWNKILFVDDDISQFNPWDVERLSGTLDRHPVASMVSRQFPDNSVVCHARRLAGFKQDVFVSGAALGVNLQQPGLSFFADIYNEDWFFFARHAAERSLPRIGEVRQAKYAPFADPGRADREEFGDLLAEGLYALFESTPKWTFKEQLEAATRKSLWREFIEVRLETIEETIAALSHAQLSANPVEYLRMLDAHESLRVAEKRASSITPELCVDFIEKWQEDELQWEQVLWRFTSELSDRDALAELGLQTWASCGYGESARRIKPQANLQPTGTVG
;
A
#
# COMPACT_ATOMS: atom_id res chain seq x y z
N MET A 1 -9.62 35.07 1.45
CA MET A 1 -8.19 34.82 1.69
C MET A 1 -7.91 33.37 1.33
N SER A 2 -7.32 33.13 0.16
CA SER A 2 -6.94 31.78 -0.28
C SER A 2 -5.83 31.28 0.64
N ARG A 3 -6.01 30.14 1.31
CA ARG A 3 -4.90 29.49 2.01
C ARG A 3 -4.01 28.88 0.93
N GLN A 4 -2.75 29.32 0.86
CA GLN A 4 -1.75 28.75 -0.05
C GLN A 4 -1.60 27.24 0.21
N LEU A 5 -1.53 26.45 -0.86
CA LEU A 5 -1.11 25.06 -0.78
C LEU A 5 0.34 25.00 -0.32
N LYS A 6 0.66 24.00 0.50
CA LYS A 6 2.01 23.79 1.02
C LYS A 6 2.29 22.30 1.12
N HIS A 7 3.54 21.90 0.88
CA HIS A 7 4.02 20.58 1.27
C HIS A 7 4.17 20.57 2.79
N GLY A 8 3.31 19.81 3.47
CA GLY A 8 3.25 19.78 4.94
C GLY A 8 4.35 18.89 5.54
N PRO A 9 4.87 19.21 6.74
CA PRO A 9 5.77 18.29 7.45
C PRO A 9 5.05 17.06 8.04
N SER A 10 3.71 17.07 8.04
CA SER A 10 2.83 16.01 8.55
C SER A 10 1.42 16.23 8.02
N HIS A 11 0.71 15.15 7.71
CA HIS A 11 -0.72 15.15 7.44
C HIS A 11 -1.57 14.63 8.61
N ALA A 12 -0.99 14.53 9.82
CA ALA A 12 -1.68 13.95 10.98
C ALA A 12 -3.01 14.63 11.32
N SER A 13 -3.26 15.86 10.84
CA SER A 13 -4.54 16.57 10.98
C SER A 13 -5.70 15.91 10.24
N LEU A 14 -5.40 15.04 9.26
CA LEU A 14 -6.36 14.23 8.51
C LEU A 14 -6.71 12.90 9.22
N LEU A 15 -5.96 12.53 10.26
CA LEU A 15 -6.22 11.30 11.00
C LEU A 15 -7.23 11.51 12.11
N ARG A 16 -8.00 10.47 12.37
CA ARG A 16 -8.79 10.37 13.59
C ARG A 16 -7.98 9.67 14.67
N ASP A 17 -7.60 10.41 15.69
CA ASP A 17 -6.98 9.81 16.86
C ASP A 17 -8.04 9.06 17.69
N VAL A 18 -7.88 7.74 17.75
CA VAL A 18 -8.72 6.80 18.52
C VAL A 18 -7.93 6.16 19.67
N SER A 19 -6.70 6.62 19.92
CA SER A 19 -5.83 6.12 20.98
C SER A 19 -6.42 6.30 22.39
N ALA A 20 -7.24 7.36 22.59
CA ALA A 20 -7.88 7.68 23.85
C ALA A 20 -9.08 6.79 24.22
N ALA A 21 -9.57 5.94 23.31
CA ALA A 21 -10.59 4.95 23.65
C ALA A 21 -9.95 3.83 24.48
N SER A 22 -10.22 3.85 25.78
CA SER A 22 -9.61 3.02 26.82
C SER A 22 -10.01 1.53 26.78
N ALA A 23 -10.99 1.16 25.96
CA ALA A 23 -11.36 -0.23 25.72
C ALA A 23 -11.45 -0.50 24.22
N ALA A 24 -10.91 -1.64 23.78
CA ALA A 24 -11.25 -2.19 22.48
C ALA A 24 -12.78 -2.32 22.43
N PRO A 25 -13.47 -1.73 21.43
CA PRO A 25 -14.88 -2.07 21.21
C PRO A 25 -14.96 -3.59 21.10
N ALA A 26 -15.88 -4.23 21.83
CA ALA A 26 -16.12 -5.66 21.64
C ALA A 26 -16.42 -5.89 20.17
N ALA A 27 -15.48 -6.51 19.45
CA ALA A 27 -15.60 -6.68 18.02
C ALA A 27 -16.78 -7.60 17.73
N ARG A 28 -17.67 -7.19 16.82
CA ARG A 28 -18.79 -8.04 16.37
C ARG A 28 -18.28 -9.32 15.69
N SER A 29 -17.11 -9.21 15.06
CA SER A 29 -16.34 -10.30 14.46
C SER A 29 -14.84 -9.98 14.51
N GLY A 30 -14.02 -11.02 14.58
CA GLY A 30 -12.57 -10.92 14.45
C GLY A 30 -12.11 -10.72 13.01
N LEU A 31 -10.79 -10.72 12.79
CA LEU A 31 -10.21 -10.79 11.45
C LEU A 31 -10.38 -12.19 10.87
N ASP A 32 -10.81 -12.27 9.61
CA ASP A 32 -10.91 -13.53 8.88
C ASP A 32 -9.56 -13.98 8.31
N ALA A 33 -8.71 -13.01 7.92
CA ALA A 33 -7.37 -13.28 7.40
C ALA A 33 -6.41 -12.10 7.59
N ILE A 34 -5.12 -12.42 7.65
CA ILE A 34 -4.02 -11.48 7.45
C ILE A 34 -3.46 -11.70 6.03
N VAL A 35 -3.53 -10.69 5.17
CA VAL A 35 -3.05 -10.74 3.78
C VAL A 35 -1.68 -10.10 3.68
N VAL A 36 -0.71 -10.84 3.15
CA VAL A 36 0.69 -10.42 3.07
C VAL A 36 1.14 -10.38 1.60
N PRO A 37 1.25 -9.20 0.97
CA PRO A 37 1.89 -9.06 -0.32
C PRO A 37 3.41 -9.25 -0.18
N ALA A 38 3.90 -10.45 -0.49
CA ALA A 38 5.29 -10.85 -0.25
C ALA A 38 6.13 -10.81 -1.53
N ALA A 39 7.24 -10.08 -1.50
CA ALA A 39 8.26 -9.97 -2.54
C ALA A 39 9.67 -10.30 -2.03
N ARG A 40 9.89 -10.19 -0.71
CA ARG A 40 11.15 -10.46 0.00
C ARG A 40 11.29 -11.94 0.34
N PRO A 41 12.52 -12.42 0.66
CA PRO A 41 12.73 -13.81 1.03
C PRO A 41 11.84 -14.26 2.17
N ALA A 42 11.48 -15.55 2.20
CA ALA A 42 10.60 -16.12 3.22
C ALA A 42 11.07 -15.88 4.68
N SER A 43 12.37 -15.58 4.90
CA SER A 43 12.88 -15.19 6.22
C SER A 43 12.31 -13.88 6.76
N ALA A 44 11.90 -12.95 5.89
CA ALA A 44 11.28 -11.69 6.30
C ALA A 44 9.90 -11.89 6.93
N LEU A 45 9.23 -13.01 6.61
CA LEU A 45 7.85 -13.29 7.03
C LEU A 45 7.72 -13.87 8.44
N GLN A 46 8.81 -14.09 9.18
CA GLN A 46 8.73 -14.81 10.46
C GLN A 46 7.87 -14.08 11.50
N ASP A 47 7.94 -12.76 11.55
CA ASP A 47 7.18 -11.97 12.52
C ASP A 47 5.68 -12.03 12.24
N VAL A 48 5.27 -11.89 10.97
CA VAL A 48 3.84 -11.99 10.61
C VAL A 48 3.29 -13.41 10.75
N ILE A 49 4.10 -14.44 10.50
CA ILE A 49 3.73 -15.85 10.78
C ILE A 49 3.50 -16.07 12.28
N THR A 50 4.35 -15.49 13.12
CA THR A 50 4.22 -15.59 14.58
C THR A 50 3.00 -14.80 15.08
N LEU A 51 2.73 -13.63 14.51
CA LEU A 51 1.54 -12.84 14.80
C LEU A 51 0.26 -13.62 14.49
N SER A 52 0.19 -14.24 13.31
CA SER A 52 -0.98 -15.01 12.88
C SER A 52 -1.28 -16.17 13.83
N ALA A 53 -0.25 -16.89 14.26
CA ALA A 53 -0.37 -17.95 15.26
C ALA A 53 -0.86 -17.43 16.61
N THR A 54 -0.33 -16.29 17.06
CA THR A 54 -0.70 -15.65 18.33
C THR A 54 -2.17 -15.23 18.33
N LEU A 55 -2.65 -14.66 17.22
CA LEU A 55 -4.04 -14.20 17.06
C LEU A 55 -5.00 -15.33 16.64
N SER A 56 -4.49 -16.52 16.32
CA SER A 56 -5.25 -17.61 15.69
C SER A 56 -5.94 -17.23 14.37
N VAL A 57 -5.40 -16.23 13.66
CA VAL A 57 -5.91 -15.75 12.36
C VAL A 57 -5.08 -16.35 11.23
N PRO A 58 -5.71 -16.95 10.19
CA PRO A 58 -4.98 -17.53 9.07
C PRO A 58 -4.33 -16.45 8.18
N LEU A 59 -3.25 -16.84 7.50
CA LEU A 59 -2.56 -15.97 6.54
C LEU A 59 -3.02 -16.25 5.11
N VAL A 60 -2.99 -15.21 4.28
CA VAL A 60 -2.91 -15.30 2.83
C VAL A 60 -1.60 -14.67 2.41
N ILE A 61 -0.64 -15.47 1.94
CA ILE A 61 0.68 -14.97 1.55
C ILE A 61 0.78 -14.99 0.02
N LEU A 62 0.80 -13.81 -0.58
CA LEU A 62 0.84 -13.60 -2.01
C LEU A 62 2.30 -13.41 -2.45
N CYS A 63 2.93 -14.50 -2.85
CA CYS A 63 4.35 -14.62 -3.17
C CYS A 63 4.66 -14.12 -4.58
N SER A 64 5.74 -13.37 -4.74
CA SER A 64 6.43 -13.18 -6.01
C SER A 64 7.93 -12.94 -5.77
N ARG A 65 8.71 -12.78 -6.84
CA ARG A 65 10.14 -12.40 -6.78
C ARG A 65 10.94 -13.34 -5.85
N GLN A 66 11.40 -12.85 -4.68
CA GLN A 66 12.20 -13.66 -3.75
C GLN A 66 11.34 -14.48 -2.78
N ALA A 67 10.05 -14.17 -2.64
CA ALA A 67 9.11 -14.98 -1.88
C ALA A 67 8.73 -16.20 -2.71
N GLN A 68 9.13 -17.40 -2.26
CA GLN A 68 8.85 -18.65 -2.96
C GLN A 68 7.87 -19.51 -2.15
N VAL A 69 6.78 -19.96 -2.76
CA VAL A 69 5.72 -20.76 -2.11
C VAL A 69 6.29 -21.88 -1.25
N GLY A 70 7.18 -22.71 -1.80
CA GLY A 70 7.75 -23.85 -1.08
C GLY A 70 8.59 -23.48 0.14
N GLN A 71 9.26 -22.33 0.12
CA GLN A 71 10.05 -21.84 1.26
C GLN A 71 9.14 -21.28 2.36
N VAL A 72 8.09 -20.54 1.96
CA VAL A 72 7.09 -19.98 2.86
C VAL A 72 6.31 -21.08 3.57
N VAL A 73 5.81 -22.08 2.83
CA VAL A 73 5.10 -23.25 3.38
C VAL A 73 5.91 -23.93 4.49
N ARG A 74 7.20 -24.20 4.25
CA ARG A 74 8.07 -24.82 5.27
C ARG A 74 8.22 -24.01 6.55
N ARG A 75 8.10 -22.67 6.47
CA ARG A 75 8.16 -21.80 7.66
C ARG A 75 6.85 -21.82 8.43
N VAL A 76 5.73 -21.80 7.73
CA VAL A 76 4.39 -21.92 8.33
C VAL A 76 4.26 -23.26 9.05
N GLU A 77 4.60 -24.38 8.39
CA GLU A 77 4.51 -25.73 8.97
C GLU A 77 5.38 -25.90 10.23
N ARG A 78 6.45 -25.11 10.38
CA ARG A 78 7.35 -25.12 11.55
C ARG A 78 6.89 -24.22 12.69
N THR A 79 5.90 -23.35 12.48
CA THR A 79 5.46 -22.39 13.49
C THR A 79 4.16 -22.88 14.12
N PHE A 80 4.21 -23.26 15.39
CA PHE A 80 3.06 -23.79 16.13
C PHE A 80 1.87 -22.84 16.07
N GLY A 81 0.69 -23.36 15.68
CA GLY A 81 -0.55 -22.59 15.57
C GLY A 81 -0.70 -21.76 14.28
N ALA A 82 0.33 -21.65 13.45
CA ALA A 82 0.24 -20.93 12.18
C ALA A 82 -0.53 -21.74 11.12
N ARG A 83 -1.32 -21.04 10.31
CA ARG A 83 -2.04 -21.56 9.14
C ARG A 83 -1.97 -20.55 8.01
N ALA A 84 -1.78 -21.01 6.78
CA ALA A 84 -1.67 -20.12 5.63
C ALA A 84 -2.20 -20.74 4.34
N LEU A 85 -2.84 -19.90 3.54
CA LEU A 85 -2.96 -20.04 2.09
C LEU A 85 -1.80 -19.30 1.42
N VAL A 86 -0.87 -20.05 0.82
CA VAL A 86 0.32 -19.49 0.17
C VAL A 86 0.11 -19.57 -1.33
N VAL A 87 0.13 -18.43 -2.01
CA VAL A 87 -0.24 -18.30 -3.43
C VAL A 87 0.94 -17.69 -4.18
N ASP A 88 1.28 -18.25 -5.33
CA ASP A 88 2.22 -17.66 -6.28
C ASP A 88 1.48 -16.65 -7.17
N VAL A 89 1.99 -15.43 -7.24
CA VAL A 89 1.49 -14.36 -8.11
C VAL A 89 2.51 -14.13 -9.21
N PRO A 90 2.21 -14.51 -10.47
CA PRO A 90 3.13 -14.35 -11.59
C PRO A 90 3.51 -12.89 -11.85
N ASP A 91 4.74 -12.65 -12.33
CA ASP A 91 5.26 -11.28 -12.60
C ASP A 91 4.41 -10.48 -13.61
N ASN A 92 3.70 -11.16 -14.51
CA ASN A 92 2.83 -10.57 -15.52
C ASN A 92 1.34 -10.78 -15.21
N TYR A 93 1.01 -11.07 -13.95
CA TYR A 93 -0.36 -11.30 -13.54
C TYR A 93 -1.25 -10.10 -13.88
N LYS A 94 -2.41 -10.41 -14.45
CA LYS A 94 -3.48 -9.45 -14.69
C LYS A 94 -4.70 -9.91 -13.92
N LEU A 95 -5.38 -8.96 -13.30
CA LEU A 95 -6.65 -9.25 -12.64
C LEU A 95 -7.67 -9.74 -13.68
N PRO A 96 -8.67 -10.55 -13.29
CA PRO A 96 -9.64 -11.16 -14.20
C PRO A 96 -10.69 -10.18 -14.76
N TYR A 97 -10.40 -8.88 -14.73
CA TYR A 97 -11.23 -7.80 -15.25
C TYR A 97 -10.36 -6.79 -15.99
N ASP A 98 -10.99 -5.83 -16.68
CA ASP A 98 -10.27 -4.85 -17.47
C ASP A 98 -9.25 -4.09 -16.63
N ALA A 99 -8.06 -3.86 -17.20
CA ALA A 99 -7.01 -3.14 -16.50
C ALA A 99 -7.50 -1.73 -16.14
N PRO A 100 -7.29 -1.25 -14.90
CA PRO A 100 -7.64 0.11 -14.53
C PRO A 100 -7.03 1.12 -15.49
N LEU A 101 -7.78 2.16 -15.84
CA LEU A 101 -7.34 3.27 -16.69
C LEU A 101 -6.08 3.95 -16.12
N THR A 102 -5.96 4.00 -14.80
CA THR A 102 -4.77 4.46 -14.06
C THR A 102 -3.51 3.61 -14.30
N SER A 103 -3.63 2.43 -14.90
CA SER A 103 -2.50 1.58 -15.32
C SER A 103 -2.05 1.85 -16.77
N GLY A 104 -2.56 2.93 -17.39
CA GLY A 104 -2.22 3.34 -18.75
C GLY A 104 -0.73 3.61 -18.99
N PRO A 105 -0.26 3.51 -20.24
CA PRO A 105 1.16 3.67 -20.59
C PRO A 105 1.74 5.04 -20.19
N GLU A 106 0.94 6.10 -20.25
CA GLU A 106 1.30 7.45 -19.84
C GLU A 106 1.68 7.54 -18.35
N PHE A 107 0.90 6.92 -17.45
CA PHE A 107 1.17 6.91 -16.01
C PHE A 107 2.31 5.98 -15.66
N LYS A 108 2.45 4.87 -16.40
CA LYS A 108 3.62 4.01 -16.28
C LYS A 108 4.90 4.73 -16.67
N MET A 109 4.87 5.52 -17.74
CA MET A 109 6.01 6.35 -18.17
C MET A 109 6.31 7.47 -17.16
N ALA A 110 5.27 8.10 -16.61
CA ALA A 110 5.39 9.08 -15.54
C ALA A 110 6.01 8.48 -14.27
N SER A 111 5.70 7.23 -13.96
CA SER A 111 6.28 6.46 -12.86
C SER A 111 7.60 5.77 -13.23
N ALA A 112 8.31 6.25 -14.26
CA ALA A 112 9.60 5.73 -14.71
C ALA A 112 9.63 4.20 -14.96
N GLY A 113 8.52 3.64 -15.46
CA GLY A 113 8.39 2.20 -15.72
C GLY A 113 8.36 1.35 -14.45
N ARG A 114 7.95 1.91 -13.30
CA ARG A 114 7.77 1.19 -12.03
C ARG A 114 7.12 -0.19 -12.26
N SER A 115 7.75 -1.21 -11.69
CA SER A 115 7.41 -2.62 -11.90
C SER A 115 6.95 -3.31 -10.61
N SER A 116 6.20 -2.62 -9.76
CA SER A 116 5.69 -3.18 -8.50
C SER A 116 4.48 -4.09 -8.74
N ASP A 117 4.33 -5.13 -7.92
CA ASP A 117 3.13 -5.99 -7.90
C ASP A 117 2.28 -5.77 -6.63
N LEU A 118 2.64 -4.79 -5.81
CA LEU A 118 2.01 -4.52 -4.52
C LEU A 118 0.51 -4.23 -4.65
N SER A 119 0.15 -3.28 -5.52
CA SER A 119 -1.25 -2.92 -5.79
C SER A 119 -2.07 -4.11 -6.28
N ALA A 120 -1.52 -4.90 -7.21
CA ALA A 120 -2.17 -6.10 -7.73
C ALA A 120 -2.44 -7.14 -6.63
N LYS A 121 -1.45 -7.40 -5.75
CA LYS A 121 -1.60 -8.32 -4.61
C LYS A 121 -2.61 -7.81 -3.58
N ARG A 122 -2.64 -6.51 -3.29
CA ARG A 122 -3.64 -5.95 -2.39
C ARG A 122 -5.05 -6.07 -2.97
N ASN A 123 -5.23 -5.81 -4.27
CA ASN A 123 -6.50 -6.03 -4.97
C ASN A 123 -6.91 -7.51 -5.01
N ILE A 124 -5.96 -8.45 -5.19
CA ILE A 124 -6.21 -9.90 -5.02
C ILE A 124 -6.77 -10.18 -3.62
N GLY A 125 -6.18 -9.60 -2.57
CA GLY A 125 -6.65 -9.75 -1.19
C GLY A 125 -8.09 -9.28 -1.00
N LEU A 126 -8.46 -8.13 -1.57
CA LEU A 126 -9.83 -7.62 -1.54
C LEU A 126 -10.83 -8.56 -2.23
N LEU A 127 -10.50 -9.00 -3.45
CA LEU A 127 -11.36 -9.90 -4.23
C LEU A 127 -11.49 -11.27 -3.60
N LEU A 128 -10.38 -11.86 -3.16
CA LEU A 128 -10.39 -13.12 -2.45
C LEU A 128 -11.26 -13.02 -1.20
N GLY A 129 -11.13 -11.94 -0.42
CA GLY A 129 -11.98 -11.72 0.73
C GLY A 129 -13.47 -11.65 0.38
N ARG A 130 -13.85 -10.93 -0.69
CA ARG A 130 -15.25 -10.89 -1.17
C ARG A 130 -15.77 -12.25 -1.64
N MET A 131 -14.96 -12.99 -2.42
CA MET A 131 -15.26 -14.33 -2.92
C MET A 131 -15.38 -15.38 -1.81
N ARG A 132 -14.81 -15.13 -0.64
CA ARG A 132 -14.83 -16.03 0.52
C ARG A 132 -15.87 -15.63 1.56
N GLY A 133 -16.63 -14.56 1.33
CA GLY A 133 -17.58 -14.02 2.29
C GLY A 133 -16.92 -13.48 3.57
N TRP A 134 -15.63 -13.09 3.51
CA TRP A 134 -14.92 -12.55 4.67
C TRP A 134 -15.45 -11.19 5.07
N ASN A 135 -15.46 -10.91 6.37
CA ASN A 135 -15.88 -9.64 6.93
C ASN A 135 -14.73 -8.64 7.00
N LYS A 136 -13.59 -9.05 7.58
CA LYS A 136 -12.49 -8.15 7.88
C LYS A 136 -11.16 -8.81 7.57
N ILE A 137 -10.27 -8.06 6.94
CA ILE A 137 -8.89 -8.48 6.71
C ILE A 137 -7.91 -7.43 7.22
N LEU A 138 -6.68 -7.86 7.46
CA LEU A 138 -5.55 -7.00 7.74
C LEU A 138 -4.50 -7.20 6.65
N PHE A 139 -4.18 -6.16 5.89
CA PHE A 139 -2.99 -6.14 5.05
C PHE A 139 -1.75 -5.88 5.91
N VAL A 140 -0.69 -6.63 5.68
CA VAL A 140 0.63 -6.45 6.33
C VAL A 140 1.72 -6.60 5.30
N ASP A 141 2.54 -5.58 5.09
CA ASP A 141 3.70 -5.69 4.18
C ASP A 141 4.77 -6.62 4.77
N ASP A 142 5.54 -7.27 3.90
CA ASP A 142 6.48 -8.34 4.27
C ASP A 142 7.76 -7.88 5.00
N ASP A 143 7.90 -6.57 5.22
CA ASP A 143 8.95 -5.93 6.02
C ASP A 143 8.43 -5.29 7.31
N ILE A 144 7.16 -5.52 7.66
CA ILE A 144 6.53 -4.97 8.86
C ILE A 144 6.55 -5.98 10.00
N SER A 145 6.87 -5.48 11.20
CA SER A 145 7.17 -6.26 12.39
C SER A 145 6.73 -5.53 13.67
N GLN A 146 6.97 -6.17 14.82
CA GLN A 146 6.72 -5.62 16.16
C GLN A 146 5.26 -5.22 16.43
N PHE A 147 4.33 -6.01 15.91
CA PHE A 147 2.92 -5.85 16.22
C PHE A 147 2.66 -6.10 17.71
N ASN A 148 1.86 -5.24 18.32
CA ASN A 148 1.18 -5.53 19.57
C ASN A 148 -0.15 -6.24 19.27
N PRO A 149 -0.33 -7.51 19.67
CA PRO A 149 -1.58 -8.24 19.40
C PRO A 149 -2.84 -7.50 19.86
N TRP A 150 -2.75 -6.77 20.98
CA TRP A 150 -3.86 -5.98 21.50
C TRP A 150 -4.27 -4.83 20.60
N ASP A 151 -3.30 -4.19 19.91
CA ASP A 151 -3.62 -3.14 18.94
C ASP A 151 -4.25 -3.72 17.67
N VAL A 152 -3.93 -4.96 17.29
CA VAL A 152 -4.60 -5.66 16.18
C VAL A 152 -6.05 -6.00 16.53
N GLU A 153 -6.31 -6.46 17.76
CA GLU A 153 -7.67 -6.68 18.26
C GLU A 153 -8.49 -5.38 18.28
N ARG A 154 -7.89 -4.27 18.75
CA ARG A 154 -8.50 -2.93 18.72
C ARG A 154 -8.81 -2.48 17.30
N LEU A 155 -7.87 -2.66 16.38
CA LEU A 155 -8.07 -2.35 14.97
C LEU A 155 -9.26 -3.15 14.42
N SER A 156 -9.34 -4.45 14.70
CA SER A 156 -10.48 -5.29 14.30
C SER A 156 -11.82 -4.79 14.87
N GLY A 157 -11.86 -4.35 16.12
CA GLY A 157 -13.06 -3.75 16.73
C GLY A 157 -13.42 -2.39 16.12
N THR A 158 -12.44 -1.55 15.83
CA THR A 158 -12.64 -0.25 15.16
C THR A 158 -13.23 -0.43 13.76
N LEU A 159 -12.90 -1.52 13.06
CA LEU A 159 -13.45 -1.82 11.73
C LEU A 159 -14.97 -2.02 11.69
N ASP A 160 -15.65 -2.20 12.84
CA ASP A 160 -17.11 -2.26 12.89
C ASP A 160 -17.79 -0.90 12.59
N ARG A 161 -17.07 0.20 12.81
CA ARG A 161 -17.59 1.57 12.64
C ARG A 161 -16.84 2.37 11.59
N HIS A 162 -15.64 1.92 11.23
CA HIS A 162 -14.79 2.55 10.24
C HIS A 162 -14.39 1.51 9.20
N PRO A 163 -14.70 1.69 7.92
CA PRO A 163 -14.39 0.69 6.89
C PRO A 163 -12.89 0.40 6.74
N VAL A 164 -12.05 1.36 7.13
CA VAL A 164 -10.60 1.28 7.03
C VAL A 164 -10.01 1.80 8.34
N ALA A 165 -8.94 1.16 8.82
CA ALA A 165 -8.13 1.63 9.94
C ALA A 165 -6.67 1.19 9.73
N SER A 166 -5.70 2.00 10.16
CA SER A 166 -4.29 1.70 9.89
C SER A 166 -3.40 1.95 11.10
N MET A 167 -2.28 1.24 11.15
CA MET A 167 -1.21 1.41 12.13
C MET A 167 -0.08 2.24 11.54
N VAL A 168 0.65 2.98 12.38
CA VAL A 168 1.77 3.83 11.91
C VAL A 168 3.12 3.15 12.10
N SER A 169 4.00 3.22 11.12
CA SER A 169 5.41 2.82 11.26
C SER A 169 6.26 4.01 11.70
N ARG A 170 6.48 4.20 13.01
CA ARG A 170 7.37 5.28 13.49
C ARG A 170 8.84 4.90 13.46
N GLN A 171 9.13 3.61 13.66
CA GLN A 171 10.50 3.10 13.71
C GLN A 171 10.95 2.68 12.32
N PHE A 172 11.76 3.54 11.70
CA PHE A 172 12.04 3.54 10.26
C PHE A 172 10.76 3.80 9.45
N PRO A 173 10.49 5.07 9.12
CA PRO A 173 9.20 5.47 8.59
C PRO A 173 9.03 5.07 7.13
N ASP A 174 7.80 4.67 6.81
CA ASP A 174 7.38 4.28 5.47
C ASP A 174 7.11 5.52 4.63
N ASN A 175 8.20 6.17 4.18
CA ASN A 175 8.18 7.44 3.47
C ASN A 175 8.92 7.30 2.14
N SER A 176 8.62 8.22 1.21
CA SER A 176 9.35 8.34 -0.05
C SER A 176 10.82 8.72 0.14
N VAL A 177 11.62 8.53 -0.92
CA VAL A 177 13.02 8.96 -0.95
C VAL A 177 13.18 10.44 -0.60
N VAL A 178 12.33 11.32 -1.13
CA VAL A 178 12.35 12.76 -0.84
C VAL A 178 12.11 13.02 0.66
N CYS A 179 11.11 12.37 1.24
CA CYS A 179 10.80 12.49 2.66
C CYS A 179 11.91 11.95 3.58
N HIS A 180 12.61 10.87 3.18
CA HIS A 180 13.81 10.41 3.87
C HIS A 180 14.95 11.42 3.79
N ALA A 181 15.15 12.06 2.64
CA ALA A 181 16.16 13.08 2.45
C ALA A 181 15.86 14.34 3.27
N ARG A 182 14.59 14.76 3.36
CA ARG A 182 14.15 15.86 4.25
C ARG A 182 14.53 15.63 5.70
N ARG A 183 14.27 14.42 6.21
CA ARG A 183 14.67 14.03 7.56
C ARG A 183 16.18 14.01 7.75
N LEU A 184 16.93 13.53 6.75
CA LEU A 184 18.40 13.56 6.77
C LEU A 184 18.94 14.99 6.80
N ALA A 185 18.28 15.92 6.11
CA ALA A 185 18.63 17.34 6.09
C ALA A 185 18.23 18.11 7.36
N GLY A 186 17.62 17.44 8.35
CA GLY A 186 17.22 18.03 9.63
C GLY A 186 15.82 18.64 9.65
N PHE A 187 15.04 18.54 8.56
CA PHE A 187 13.65 18.98 8.58
C PHE A 187 12.78 18.07 9.43
N LYS A 188 11.71 18.65 10.00
CA LYS A 188 10.62 17.85 10.58
C LYS A 188 9.88 17.16 9.44
N GLN A 189 9.87 15.84 9.49
CA GLN A 189 9.07 14.99 8.59
C GLN A 189 8.43 13.87 9.43
N ASP A 190 7.13 13.97 9.64
CA ASP A 190 6.34 12.96 10.33
C ASP A 190 6.00 11.80 9.38
N VAL A 191 5.24 10.84 9.90
CA VAL A 191 4.77 9.66 9.17
C VAL A 191 3.25 9.69 9.19
N PHE A 192 2.64 9.55 8.02
CA PHE A 192 1.21 9.29 7.93
C PHE A 192 0.93 7.79 8.15
N VAL A 193 -0.33 7.40 8.24
CA VAL A 193 -0.65 5.96 8.19
C VAL A 193 -0.47 5.46 6.74
N SER A 194 -0.11 4.19 6.57
CA SER A 194 0.09 3.60 5.24
C SER A 194 -0.60 2.24 5.11
N GLY A 195 -0.53 1.65 3.92
CA GLY A 195 -0.99 0.31 3.59
C GLY A 195 -0.14 -0.78 4.25
N ALA A 196 0.98 -0.42 4.88
CA ALA A 196 1.92 -1.36 5.48
C ALA A 196 1.31 -2.19 6.62
N ALA A 197 0.32 -1.64 7.33
CA ALA A 197 -0.51 -2.35 8.30
C ALA A 197 -1.94 -1.77 8.27
N LEU A 198 -2.78 -2.30 7.38
CA LEU A 198 -4.08 -1.71 7.01
C LEU A 198 -5.24 -2.70 7.21
N GLY A 199 -6.10 -2.40 8.16
CA GLY A 199 -7.37 -3.08 8.36
C GLY A 199 -8.43 -2.63 7.38
N VAL A 200 -9.20 -3.58 6.85
CA VAL A 200 -10.29 -3.31 5.91
C VAL A 200 -11.51 -4.13 6.27
N ASN A 201 -12.66 -3.47 6.38
CA ASN A 201 -13.96 -4.10 6.47
C ASN A 201 -14.51 -4.32 5.06
N LEU A 202 -14.51 -5.57 4.62
CA LEU A 202 -14.94 -6.00 3.31
C LEU A 202 -16.46 -5.96 3.13
N GLN A 203 -17.26 -5.76 4.18
CA GLN A 203 -18.72 -5.69 4.05
C GLN A 203 -19.22 -4.26 3.78
N GLN A 204 -18.33 -3.27 3.88
CA GLN A 204 -18.72 -1.88 3.66
C GLN A 204 -18.88 -1.59 2.15
N PRO A 205 -19.94 -0.87 1.75
CA PRO A 205 -20.10 -0.42 0.37
C PRO A 205 -19.12 0.71 0.05
N GLY A 206 -18.82 0.90 -1.23
CA GLY A 206 -17.92 1.96 -1.70
C GLY A 206 -16.47 1.77 -1.27
N LEU A 207 -16.02 0.51 -1.16
CA LEU A 207 -14.63 0.19 -0.91
C LEU A 207 -13.81 0.44 -2.19
N SER A 208 -12.79 1.28 -2.07
CA SER A 208 -11.88 1.64 -3.17
C SER A 208 -10.95 0.48 -3.56
N PHE A 209 -10.10 0.70 -4.55
CA PHE A 209 -9.06 -0.21 -5.02
C PHE A 209 -7.66 0.39 -4.83
N PHE A 210 -6.63 -0.44 -4.96
CA PHE A 210 -5.25 0.00 -4.97
C PHE A 210 -4.80 0.26 -6.41
N ALA A 211 -4.62 1.53 -6.79
CA ALA A 211 -4.12 1.91 -8.11
C ALA A 211 -2.66 1.47 -8.33
N ASP A 212 -2.23 1.24 -9.58
CA ASP A 212 -0.83 0.86 -9.86
C ASP A 212 0.10 2.07 -9.88
N ILE A 213 0.25 2.70 -8.72
CA ILE A 213 1.08 3.88 -8.49
C ILE A 213 1.84 3.73 -7.15
N TYR A 214 2.85 4.56 -6.90
CA TYR A 214 3.42 4.67 -5.55
C TYR A 214 2.45 5.45 -4.64
N ASN A 215 2.40 5.11 -3.34
CA ASN A 215 1.38 5.56 -2.38
C ASN A 215 -0.05 5.16 -2.81
N GLU A 216 -0.23 3.97 -3.39
CA GLU A 216 -1.56 3.50 -3.83
C GLU A 216 -2.59 3.38 -2.69
N ASP A 217 -2.10 3.21 -1.48
CA ASP A 217 -2.85 3.20 -0.23
C ASP A 217 -3.48 4.56 0.09
N TRP A 218 -2.79 5.66 -0.20
CA TRP A 218 -3.31 7.02 0.01
C TRP A 218 -4.50 7.31 -0.88
N PHE A 219 -4.55 6.73 -2.08
CA PHE A 219 -5.74 6.78 -2.96
C PHE A 219 -6.83 5.87 -2.42
N PHE A 220 -6.49 4.64 -2.01
CA PHE A 220 -7.44 3.68 -1.45
C PHE A 220 -8.25 4.24 -0.27
N PHE A 221 -7.62 4.96 0.65
CA PHE A 221 -8.32 5.56 1.81
C PHE A 221 -8.53 7.08 1.69
N ALA A 222 -8.37 7.67 0.51
CA ALA A 222 -8.44 9.12 0.29
C ALA A 222 -9.73 9.75 0.84
N ARG A 223 -10.89 9.12 0.61
CA ARG A 223 -12.18 9.58 1.14
C ARG A 223 -12.17 9.69 2.66
N HIS A 224 -11.62 8.67 3.34
CA HIS A 224 -11.56 8.64 4.80
C HIS A 224 -10.57 9.66 5.38
N ALA A 225 -9.47 9.92 4.67
CA ALA A 225 -8.54 11.00 5.04
C ALA A 225 -9.20 12.39 4.86
N ALA A 226 -9.83 12.64 3.72
CA ALA A 226 -10.56 13.87 3.42
C ALA A 226 -11.65 14.18 4.46
N GLU A 227 -12.40 13.16 4.86
CA GLU A 227 -13.46 13.24 5.86
C GLU A 227 -12.95 13.24 7.32
N ARG A 228 -11.63 13.12 7.53
CA ARG A 228 -11.00 13.03 8.87
C ARG A 228 -11.57 11.87 9.69
N SER A 229 -11.89 10.78 9.01
CA SER A 229 -12.55 9.60 9.58
C SER A 229 -11.64 8.38 9.66
N LEU A 230 -10.42 8.46 9.09
CA LEU A 230 -9.41 7.38 9.07
C LEU A 230 -8.77 7.18 10.46
N PRO A 231 -9.08 6.09 11.18
CA PRO A 231 -8.53 5.84 12.50
C PRO A 231 -7.06 5.39 12.44
N ARG A 232 -6.24 5.99 13.29
CA ARG A 232 -4.87 5.51 13.57
C ARG A 232 -4.86 4.65 14.83
N ILE A 233 -4.40 3.41 14.73
CA ILE A 233 -4.37 2.44 15.85
C ILE A 233 -2.95 1.89 16.03
N GLY A 234 -2.40 2.03 17.24
CA GLY A 234 -1.13 1.42 17.60
C GLY A 234 0.05 1.86 16.73
N GLU A 235 1.16 1.15 16.87
CA GLU A 235 2.38 1.38 16.10
C GLU A 235 2.98 0.03 15.68
N VAL A 236 3.65 0.05 14.54
CA VAL A 236 4.41 -1.07 14.00
C VAL A 236 5.81 -0.61 13.65
N ARG A 237 6.67 -1.54 13.23
CA ARG A 237 8.03 -1.24 12.79
C ARG A 237 8.29 -1.79 11.40
N GLN A 238 8.82 -0.94 10.53
CA GLN A 238 9.38 -1.35 9.26
C GLN A 238 10.85 -1.77 9.41
N ALA A 239 11.24 -2.77 8.64
CA ALA A 239 12.64 -3.16 8.52
C ALA A 239 13.46 -1.99 7.93
N LYS A 240 14.66 -1.79 8.47
CA LYS A 240 15.57 -0.77 7.94
C LYS A 240 16.02 -1.15 6.54
N TYR A 241 16.07 -0.17 5.65
CA TYR A 241 16.66 -0.30 4.32
C TYR A 241 17.53 0.93 4.00
N ALA A 242 18.26 0.90 2.89
CA ALA A 242 19.04 2.03 2.41
C ALA A 242 18.21 2.82 1.37
N PRO A 243 17.56 3.93 1.74
CA PRO A 243 16.61 4.63 0.85
C PRO A 243 17.27 5.23 -0.38
N PHE A 244 18.55 5.58 -0.28
CA PHE A 244 19.32 6.24 -1.33
C PHE A 244 20.22 5.29 -2.14
N ALA A 245 20.15 3.98 -1.88
CA ALA A 245 21.04 3.01 -2.54
C ALA A 245 20.78 2.85 -4.05
N ASP A 246 19.59 3.25 -4.52
CA ASP A 246 19.24 3.31 -5.93
C ASP A 246 18.55 4.66 -6.19
N PRO A 247 19.23 5.65 -6.79
CA PRO A 247 18.63 6.93 -7.15
C PRO A 247 17.41 6.79 -8.08
N GLY A 248 17.37 5.73 -8.91
CA GLY A 248 16.23 5.43 -9.77
C GLY A 248 14.95 5.12 -9.00
N ARG A 249 15.04 4.82 -7.70
CA ARG A 249 13.88 4.70 -6.83
C ARG A 249 13.12 6.02 -6.72
N ALA A 250 13.84 7.14 -6.57
CA ALA A 250 13.22 8.46 -6.51
C ALA A 250 12.43 8.75 -7.79
N ASP A 251 12.95 8.33 -8.95
CA ASP A 251 12.27 8.47 -10.25
C ASP A 251 10.93 7.72 -10.31
N ARG A 252 10.90 6.52 -9.74
CA ARG A 252 9.73 5.61 -9.76
C ARG A 252 8.67 5.98 -8.71
N GLU A 253 9.05 6.68 -7.66
CA GLU A 253 8.15 7.11 -6.59
C GLU A 253 7.52 8.48 -6.86
N GLU A 254 8.26 9.40 -7.50
CA GLU A 254 7.92 10.83 -7.51
C GLU A 254 6.55 11.15 -8.10
N PHE A 255 6.09 10.46 -9.15
CA PHE A 255 4.75 10.73 -9.71
C PHE A 255 3.62 10.43 -8.71
N GLY A 256 3.72 9.29 -8.02
CA GLY A 256 2.77 8.91 -6.97
C GLY A 256 2.87 9.81 -5.75
N ASP A 257 4.10 10.12 -5.33
CA ASP A 257 4.34 10.99 -4.17
C ASP A 257 3.80 12.41 -4.42
N LEU A 258 4.02 12.99 -5.61
CA LEU A 258 3.50 14.30 -5.99
C LEU A 258 1.97 14.35 -5.99
N LEU A 259 1.32 13.33 -6.56
CA LEU A 259 -0.14 13.25 -6.59
C LEU A 259 -0.74 13.07 -5.19
N ALA A 260 -0.17 12.16 -4.40
CA ALA A 260 -0.64 11.86 -3.05
C ALA A 260 -0.48 13.08 -2.12
N GLU A 261 0.71 13.67 -2.08
CA GLU A 261 1.00 14.87 -1.28
C GLU A 261 0.14 16.06 -1.73
N GLY A 262 -0.07 16.24 -3.04
CA GLY A 262 -0.88 17.34 -3.57
C GLY A 262 -2.36 17.20 -3.22
N LEU A 263 -2.89 15.99 -3.31
CA LEU A 263 -4.26 15.68 -2.94
C LEU A 263 -4.47 15.86 -1.41
N TYR A 264 -3.50 15.44 -0.60
CA TYR A 264 -3.61 15.55 0.86
C TYR A 264 -3.41 16.98 1.36
N ALA A 265 -2.53 17.76 0.73
CA ALA A 265 -2.42 19.20 0.95
C ALA A 265 -3.74 19.94 0.61
N LEU A 266 -4.46 19.49 -0.43
CA LEU A 266 -5.79 20.00 -0.74
C LEU A 266 -6.78 19.66 0.39
N PHE A 267 -6.81 18.43 0.89
CA PHE A 267 -7.69 18.03 2.00
C PHE A 267 -7.46 18.85 3.28
N GLU A 268 -6.20 19.15 3.59
CA GLU A 268 -5.83 19.96 4.76
C GLU A 268 -6.19 21.43 4.60
N SER A 269 -6.02 21.99 3.39
CA SER A 269 -6.33 23.39 3.12
C SER A 269 -7.84 23.67 3.02
N THR A 270 -8.64 22.63 2.78
CA THR A 270 -10.10 22.73 2.56
C THR A 270 -10.93 21.87 3.54
N PRO A 271 -10.77 22.02 4.87
CA PRO A 271 -11.39 21.13 5.86
C PRO A 271 -12.92 21.16 5.92
N LYS A 272 -13.55 22.13 5.25
CA LYS A 272 -15.01 22.32 5.22
C LYS A 272 -15.64 21.82 3.92
N TRP A 273 -14.83 21.39 2.96
CA TRP A 273 -15.33 20.87 1.69
C TRP A 273 -15.68 19.40 1.85
N THR A 274 -16.70 18.99 1.13
CA THR A 274 -17.00 17.58 0.91
C THR A 274 -15.91 16.94 0.06
N PHE A 275 -15.78 15.60 0.14
CA PHE A 275 -14.83 14.87 -0.70
C PHE A 275 -15.07 15.13 -2.20
N LYS A 276 -16.33 15.28 -2.61
CA LYS A 276 -16.69 15.61 -4.00
C LYS A 276 -16.16 16.98 -4.43
N GLU A 277 -16.36 18.02 -3.63
CA GLU A 277 -15.83 19.37 -3.92
C GLU A 277 -14.29 19.38 -3.98
N GLN A 278 -13.63 18.55 -3.17
CA GLN A 278 -12.18 18.37 -3.22
C GLN A 278 -11.74 17.65 -4.49
N LEU A 279 -12.43 16.61 -4.94
CA LEU A 279 -12.14 15.94 -6.20
C LEU A 279 -12.39 16.86 -7.41
N GLU A 280 -13.48 17.63 -7.41
CA GLU A 280 -13.73 18.66 -8.44
C GLU A 280 -12.62 19.72 -8.46
N ALA A 281 -12.00 20.01 -7.32
CA ALA A 281 -10.84 20.88 -7.26
C ALA A 281 -9.57 20.22 -7.77
N ALA A 282 -9.39 18.92 -7.52
CA ALA A 282 -8.29 18.10 -7.99
C ALA A 282 -8.31 17.86 -9.51
N THR A 283 -9.43 18.07 -10.20
CA THR A 283 -9.49 18.06 -11.67
C THR A 283 -9.15 19.42 -12.31
N ARG A 284 -8.74 20.42 -11.51
CA ARG A 284 -8.31 21.74 -12.04
C ARG A 284 -6.80 21.79 -12.21
N LYS A 285 -6.35 22.04 -13.44
CA LYS A 285 -4.92 22.24 -13.78
C LYS A 285 -4.21 23.30 -12.93
N SER A 286 -4.93 24.32 -12.46
CA SER A 286 -4.34 25.38 -11.62
C SER A 286 -3.83 24.84 -10.29
N LEU A 287 -4.52 23.86 -9.71
CA LEU A 287 -4.11 23.20 -8.46
C LEU A 287 -2.75 22.55 -8.64
N TRP A 288 -2.62 21.71 -9.66
CA TRP A 288 -1.40 20.95 -9.91
C TRP A 288 -0.24 21.83 -10.36
N ARG A 289 -0.49 22.91 -11.10
CA ARG A 289 0.55 23.89 -11.40
C ARG A 289 1.15 24.48 -10.12
N GLU A 290 0.30 24.97 -9.21
CA GLU A 290 0.74 25.51 -7.92
C GLU A 290 1.47 24.43 -7.09
N PHE A 291 0.94 23.21 -7.05
CA PHE A 291 1.54 22.16 -6.23
C PHE A 291 2.87 21.62 -6.79
N ILE A 292 3.03 21.54 -8.11
CA ILE A 292 4.30 21.17 -8.75
C ILE A 292 5.38 22.20 -8.36
N GLU A 293 5.06 23.50 -8.39
CA GLU A 293 5.98 24.57 -7.94
C GLU A 293 6.37 24.35 -6.47
N VAL A 294 5.39 24.15 -5.58
CA VAL A 294 5.63 23.85 -4.16
C VAL A 294 6.50 22.61 -3.96
N ARG A 295 6.29 21.56 -4.77
CA ARG A 295 7.06 20.31 -4.69
C ARG A 295 8.51 20.52 -5.13
N LEU A 296 8.75 21.26 -6.21
CA LEU A 296 10.09 21.61 -6.69
C LEU A 296 10.84 22.46 -5.66
N GLU A 297 10.21 23.51 -5.13
CA GLU A 297 10.79 24.35 -4.06
C GLU A 297 11.17 23.51 -2.83
N THR A 298 10.33 22.54 -2.46
CA THR A 298 10.59 21.61 -1.34
C THR A 298 11.83 20.75 -1.59
N ILE A 299 12.02 20.25 -2.82
CA ILE A 299 13.20 19.45 -3.19
C ILE A 299 14.45 20.32 -3.20
N GLU A 300 14.40 21.51 -3.79
CA GLU A 300 15.51 22.47 -3.84
C GLU A 300 15.95 22.91 -2.43
N GLU A 301 14.99 23.24 -1.55
CA GLU A 301 15.25 23.55 -0.14
C GLU A 301 15.99 22.40 0.56
N THR A 302 15.58 21.16 0.27
CA THR A 302 16.18 19.96 0.85
C THR A 302 17.61 19.75 0.36
N ILE A 303 17.85 19.95 -0.93
CA ILE A 303 19.19 19.90 -1.54
C ILE A 303 20.12 20.94 -0.90
N ALA A 304 19.65 22.17 -0.72
CA ALA A 304 20.42 23.25 -0.10
C ALA A 304 20.78 22.93 1.36
N ALA A 305 19.82 22.43 2.14
CA ALA A 305 20.04 22.05 3.53
C ALA A 305 21.02 20.88 3.68
N LEU A 306 20.94 19.85 2.81
CA LEU A 306 21.91 18.76 2.78
C LEU A 306 23.31 19.26 2.46
N SER A 307 23.44 20.14 1.46
CA SER A 307 24.72 20.72 1.06
C SER A 307 25.37 21.51 2.20
N HIS A 308 24.57 22.22 3.00
CA HIS A 308 25.06 22.90 4.19
C HIS A 308 25.48 21.92 5.29
N ALA A 309 24.67 20.89 5.57
CA ALA A 309 24.97 19.88 6.59
C ALA A 309 26.25 19.08 6.31
N GLN A 310 26.54 18.81 5.02
CA GLN A 310 27.73 18.09 4.56
C GLN A 310 29.05 18.70 5.04
N LEU A 311 29.11 20.03 5.23
CA LEU A 311 30.33 20.74 5.66
C LEU A 311 30.80 20.33 7.06
N SER A 312 29.92 19.75 7.86
CA SER A 312 30.18 19.33 9.24
C SER A 312 29.96 17.83 9.47
N ALA A 313 29.63 17.09 8.41
CA ALA A 313 29.31 15.67 8.49
C ALA A 313 30.58 14.82 8.68
N ASN A 314 30.45 13.72 9.43
CA ASN A 314 31.50 12.71 9.44
C ASN A 314 31.52 11.94 8.08
N PRO A 315 32.60 11.18 7.75
CA PRO A 315 32.72 10.54 6.44
C PRO A 315 31.56 9.62 6.05
N VAL A 316 30.94 8.92 7.01
CA VAL A 316 29.81 8.01 6.73
C VAL A 316 28.53 8.80 6.43
N GLU A 317 28.26 9.85 7.20
CA GLU A 317 27.13 10.74 6.95
C GLU A 317 27.30 11.51 5.64
N TYR A 318 28.52 11.95 5.33
CA TYR A 318 28.85 12.65 4.10
C TYR A 318 28.49 11.80 2.86
N LEU A 319 28.93 10.54 2.80
CA LEU A 319 28.58 9.63 1.70
C LEU A 319 27.07 9.43 1.59
N ARG A 320 26.38 9.22 2.71
CA ARG A 320 24.92 9.09 2.71
C ARG A 320 24.20 10.35 2.22
N MET A 321 24.73 11.53 2.54
CA MET A 321 24.19 12.81 2.06
C MET A 321 24.46 13.01 0.56
N LEU A 322 25.56 12.49 0.01
CA LEU A 322 25.81 12.48 -1.44
C LEU A 322 24.81 11.59 -2.17
N ASP A 323 24.58 10.37 -1.70
CA ASP A 323 23.58 9.46 -2.28
C ASP A 323 22.17 10.08 -2.24
N ALA A 324 21.83 10.74 -1.13
CA ALA A 324 20.58 11.46 -0.98
C ALA A 324 20.48 12.63 -1.98
N HIS A 325 21.56 13.39 -2.18
CA HIS A 325 21.60 14.49 -3.14
C HIS A 325 21.40 13.99 -4.57
N GLU A 326 22.04 12.89 -4.98
CA GLU A 326 21.83 12.26 -6.28
C GLU A 326 20.36 11.84 -6.46
N SER A 327 19.79 11.19 -5.45
CA SER A 327 18.38 10.79 -5.46
C SER A 327 17.41 11.98 -5.60
N LEU A 328 17.69 13.09 -4.89
CA LEU A 328 16.88 14.31 -5.00
C LEU A 328 16.96 14.97 -6.37
N ARG A 329 18.12 14.95 -7.04
CA ARG A 329 18.25 15.45 -8.41
C ARG A 329 17.44 14.63 -9.41
N VAL A 330 17.34 13.32 -9.19
CA VAL A 330 16.46 12.45 -9.98
C VAL A 330 14.99 12.80 -9.73
N ALA A 331 14.58 12.97 -8.47
CA ALA A 331 13.22 13.41 -8.11
C ALA A 331 12.88 14.78 -8.73
N GLU A 332 13.77 15.77 -8.61
CA GLU A 332 13.61 17.13 -9.17
C GLU A 332 13.38 17.09 -10.68
N LYS A 333 14.20 16.31 -11.40
CA LYS A 333 14.05 16.12 -12.85
C LYS A 333 12.72 15.46 -13.20
N ARG A 334 12.29 14.46 -12.43
CA ARG A 334 11.00 13.80 -12.65
C ARG A 334 9.84 14.74 -12.38
N ALA A 335 9.84 15.42 -11.23
CA ALA A 335 8.83 16.41 -10.84
C ALA A 335 8.66 17.49 -11.91
N SER A 336 9.77 18.01 -12.45
CA SER A 336 9.78 19.01 -13.52
C SER A 336 9.20 18.52 -14.85
N SER A 337 9.15 17.20 -15.08
CA SER A 337 8.58 16.58 -16.29
C SER A 337 7.09 16.26 -16.15
N ILE A 338 6.55 16.27 -14.93
CA ILE A 338 5.14 16.02 -14.66
C ILE A 338 4.35 17.27 -15.05
N THR A 339 3.28 17.10 -15.82
CA THR A 339 2.43 18.21 -16.26
C THR A 339 1.13 18.27 -15.44
N PRO A 340 0.55 19.46 -15.25
CA PRO A 340 -0.78 19.57 -14.64
C PRO A 340 -1.86 18.77 -15.38
N GLU A 341 -1.77 18.66 -16.70
CA GLU A 341 -2.63 17.83 -17.55
C GLU A 341 -2.60 16.38 -17.14
N LEU A 342 -1.40 15.83 -16.95
CA LEU A 342 -1.21 14.43 -16.56
C LEU A 342 -1.78 14.15 -15.17
N CYS A 343 -1.64 15.09 -14.24
CA CYS A 343 -2.24 14.96 -12.91
C CYS A 343 -3.76 14.97 -12.96
N VAL A 344 -4.37 15.87 -13.73
CA VAL A 344 -5.83 15.90 -13.92
C VAL A 344 -6.32 14.60 -14.56
N ASP A 345 -5.68 14.16 -15.64
CA ASP A 345 -6.03 12.92 -16.34
C ASP A 345 -5.95 11.70 -15.40
N PHE A 346 -4.95 11.64 -14.52
CA PHE A 346 -4.88 10.60 -13.50
C PHE A 346 -6.07 10.63 -12.53
N ILE A 347 -6.43 11.81 -12.00
CA ILE A 347 -7.54 11.95 -11.05
C ILE A 347 -8.89 11.64 -11.70
N GLU A 348 -9.09 12.01 -12.95
CA GLU A 348 -10.31 11.69 -13.71
C GLU A 348 -10.41 10.17 -13.94
N LYS A 349 -9.35 9.54 -14.44
CA LYS A 349 -9.30 8.08 -14.66
C LYS A 349 -9.40 7.29 -13.37
N TRP A 350 -8.81 7.76 -12.28
CA TRP A 350 -8.96 7.13 -10.97
C TRP A 350 -10.42 7.14 -10.50
N GLN A 351 -11.15 8.24 -10.69
CA GLN A 351 -12.58 8.29 -10.36
C GLN A 351 -13.43 7.36 -11.24
N GLU A 352 -13.08 7.20 -12.52
CA GLU A 352 -13.74 6.24 -13.40
C GLU A 352 -13.44 4.79 -12.96
N ASP A 353 -12.18 4.50 -12.62
CA ASP A 353 -11.77 3.19 -12.11
C ASP A 353 -12.49 2.84 -10.79
N GLU A 354 -12.72 3.80 -9.90
CA GLU A 354 -13.52 3.60 -8.67
C GLU A 354 -14.93 3.06 -8.99
N LEU A 355 -15.61 3.67 -9.99
CA LEU A 355 -16.95 3.26 -10.40
C LEU A 355 -16.96 1.86 -11.04
N GLN A 356 -15.94 1.53 -11.82
CA GLN A 356 -15.78 0.19 -12.40
C GLN A 356 -15.47 -0.83 -11.32
N TRP A 357 -14.60 -0.48 -10.36
CA TRP A 357 -14.21 -1.34 -9.27
C TRP A 357 -15.37 -1.70 -8.34
N GLU A 358 -16.25 -0.74 -8.03
CA GLU A 358 -17.46 -1.04 -7.27
C GLU A 358 -18.27 -2.15 -7.96
N GLN A 359 -18.45 -2.08 -9.29
CA GLN A 359 -19.15 -3.11 -10.06
C GLN A 359 -18.44 -4.46 -10.02
N VAL A 360 -17.10 -4.47 -10.06
CA VAL A 360 -16.29 -5.68 -9.91
C VAL A 360 -16.52 -6.32 -8.55
N LEU A 361 -16.42 -5.55 -7.46
CA LEU A 361 -16.64 -6.07 -6.09
C LEU A 361 -18.05 -6.65 -5.90
N TRP A 362 -19.07 -6.01 -6.47
CA TRP A 362 -20.46 -6.49 -6.42
C TRP A 362 -20.65 -7.84 -7.11
N ARG A 363 -19.89 -8.15 -8.17
CA ARG A 363 -20.00 -9.43 -8.89
C ARG A 363 -19.47 -10.61 -8.08
N PHE A 364 -18.55 -10.37 -7.15
CA PHE A 364 -17.81 -11.42 -6.44
C PHE A 364 -18.33 -11.72 -5.03
N THR A 365 -19.52 -11.24 -4.65
CA THR A 365 -20.14 -11.57 -3.36
C THR A 365 -20.61 -13.03 -3.36
N SER A 366 -19.76 -13.93 -2.90
CA SER A 366 -19.99 -15.38 -2.87
C SER A 366 -19.24 -16.04 -1.71
N GLU A 367 -19.60 -17.28 -1.36
CA GLU A 367 -18.91 -18.09 -0.33
C GLU A 367 -18.18 -19.26 -0.99
N LEU A 368 -17.21 -18.95 -1.85
CA LEU A 368 -16.43 -19.94 -2.58
C LEU A 368 -15.43 -20.66 -1.67
N SER A 369 -14.98 -21.84 -2.10
CA SER A 369 -13.82 -22.52 -1.50
C SER A 369 -12.51 -21.82 -1.87
N ASP A 370 -11.41 -22.10 -1.15
CA ASP A 370 -10.06 -21.62 -1.53
C ASP A 370 -9.75 -21.89 -3.00
N ARG A 371 -10.05 -23.13 -3.43
CA ARG A 371 -9.76 -23.61 -4.78
C ARG A 371 -10.54 -22.83 -5.83
N ASP A 372 -11.84 -22.64 -5.61
CA ASP A 372 -12.72 -22.03 -6.60
C ASP A 372 -12.46 -20.51 -6.68
N ALA A 373 -12.25 -19.85 -5.54
CA ALA A 373 -11.88 -18.43 -5.53
C ALA A 373 -10.54 -18.16 -6.23
N LEU A 374 -9.52 -19.00 -6.00
CA LEU A 374 -8.24 -18.87 -6.70
C LEU A 374 -8.36 -19.22 -8.20
N ALA A 375 -9.26 -20.13 -8.58
CA ALA A 375 -9.54 -20.42 -9.98
C ALA A 375 -10.20 -19.24 -10.70
N GLU A 376 -11.17 -18.56 -10.07
CA GLU A 376 -11.78 -17.32 -10.59
C GLU A 376 -10.75 -16.19 -10.75
N LEU A 377 -9.76 -16.13 -9.86
CA LEU A 377 -8.64 -15.20 -9.96
C LEU A 377 -7.56 -15.66 -10.96
N GLY A 378 -7.67 -16.85 -11.56
CA GLY A 378 -6.65 -17.39 -12.46
C GLY A 378 -5.32 -17.75 -11.78
N LEU A 379 -5.30 -17.89 -10.45
CA LEU A 379 -4.11 -18.19 -9.64
C LEU A 379 -3.95 -19.71 -9.45
N GLN A 380 -3.11 -20.32 -10.28
CA GLN A 380 -3.02 -21.79 -10.38
C GLN A 380 -2.05 -22.45 -9.40
N THR A 381 -1.03 -21.72 -8.95
CA THR A 381 0.04 -22.27 -8.10
C THR A 381 -0.16 -21.80 -6.67
N TRP A 382 -0.62 -22.69 -5.80
CA TRP A 382 -0.86 -22.38 -4.40
C TRP A 382 -0.77 -23.63 -3.50
N ALA A 383 -0.68 -23.39 -2.19
CA ALA A 383 -0.70 -24.43 -1.17
C ALA A 383 -1.45 -23.94 0.08
N SER A 384 -2.32 -24.79 0.63
CA SER A 384 -2.86 -24.62 1.97
C SER A 384 -2.02 -25.46 2.95
N CYS A 385 -1.58 -24.84 4.06
CA CYS A 385 -0.67 -25.45 5.03
C CYS A 385 -0.91 -24.93 6.45
N GLY A 386 -0.46 -25.70 7.44
CA GLY A 386 -0.54 -25.35 8.86
C GLY A 386 0.43 -26.18 9.69
N TYR A 387 0.61 -25.84 10.96
CA TYR A 387 1.49 -26.59 11.86
C TYR A 387 1.12 -28.07 11.92
N GLY A 388 2.10 -28.95 11.65
CA GLY A 388 1.91 -30.40 11.70
C GLY A 388 1.05 -30.98 10.57
N GLU A 389 0.52 -30.15 9.67
CA GLU A 389 -0.21 -30.59 8.49
C GLU A 389 0.73 -30.65 7.28
N SER A 390 0.72 -31.77 6.56
CA SER A 390 1.40 -31.82 5.26
C SER A 390 0.61 -31.00 4.25
N ALA A 391 1.23 -29.97 3.66
CA ALA A 391 0.56 -29.08 2.70
C ALA A 391 -0.19 -29.85 1.58
N ARG A 392 -1.46 -29.51 1.37
CA ARG A 392 -2.20 -29.94 0.17
C ARG A 392 -1.72 -29.11 -1.02
N ARG A 393 -0.78 -29.66 -1.81
CA ARG A 393 -0.30 -29.03 -3.05
C ARG A 393 -1.19 -29.43 -4.22
N ILE A 394 -1.76 -28.46 -4.92
CA ILE A 394 -2.25 -28.67 -6.28
C ILE A 394 -1.07 -28.38 -7.21
N LYS A 395 -0.56 -29.41 -7.91
CA LYS A 395 0.40 -29.18 -9.00
C LYS A 395 -0.35 -28.47 -10.13
N PRO A 396 0.30 -27.54 -10.86
CA PRO A 396 -0.27 -27.02 -12.11
C PRO A 396 -0.65 -28.20 -12.99
N GLN A 397 -1.89 -28.24 -13.48
CA GLN A 397 -2.26 -29.20 -14.50
C GLN A 397 -1.35 -28.93 -15.70
N ALA A 398 -0.42 -29.86 -15.96
CA ALA A 398 0.32 -29.85 -17.21
C ALA A 398 -0.70 -29.90 -18.35
N ASN A 399 -0.63 -28.92 -19.25
CA ASN A 399 -1.37 -28.78 -20.49
C ASN A 399 -2.13 -30.06 -20.89
N LEU A 400 -3.46 -29.99 -20.88
CA LEU A 400 -4.27 -30.85 -21.72
C LEU A 400 -3.72 -30.73 -23.14
N GLN A 401 -3.02 -31.76 -23.60
CA GLN A 401 -2.65 -31.87 -25.00
C GLN A 401 -3.93 -31.78 -25.83
N PRO A 402 -3.93 -31.08 -26.98
CA PRO A 402 -5.04 -31.19 -27.91
C PRO A 402 -5.13 -32.66 -28.31
N THR A 403 -6.25 -33.29 -27.96
CA THR A 403 -6.59 -34.62 -28.46
C THR A 403 -6.62 -34.55 -29.98
N GLY A 404 -5.55 -35.01 -30.60
CA GLY A 404 -5.55 -35.35 -32.02
C GLY A 404 -6.54 -36.48 -32.27
N THR A 405 -7.48 -36.20 -33.17
CA THR A 405 -8.04 -37.05 -34.24
C THR A 405 -8.45 -38.49 -33.92
N VAL A 406 -9.72 -38.82 -34.18
CA VAL A 406 -10.13 -39.84 -35.18
C VAL A 406 -11.56 -39.53 -35.67
N GLY A 407 -11.78 -39.51 -36.99
CA GLY A 407 -13.12 -39.53 -37.62
C GLY A 407 -13.19 -38.70 -38.89
#